data_AF-A0AAU4JGD0-F1
#
_entry.id   AF-A0AAU4JGD0-F1
#
_cell.length_a   1.000
_cell.length_b   1.000
_cell.length_c   1.000
_cell.angle_alpha   90.00
_cell.angle_beta   90.00
_cell.angle_gamma   90.00
#
_symmetry.space_group_name_H-M   'P 1'
#
loop_
_entity.id
_entity.type
_entity.pdbx_description
1 polymer ?
#
loop_
_entity_poly.entity_id
_entity_poly.type
_entity_poly.pdbx_seq_one_letter_code
_entity_poly.pdbx_strand_id
1 'polypeptide(L)'
;MTTRNLPAVGILLVAVALSAGCGSDDDGSPTATPSVSSEAAPTGLPTPQAAPGADGATPPSAAAQGTTQRRPASPPPVVLPKRPASAPGAKQVVDAFRAAGLKVPRPKDRSVDCGPDGLGLGCSELMATDAVTVYVFPDETSASDIAETWGGQSYRRGAVVLNYLEAKTPAADRPRYEKVLNGLR
;
A
#
# COMPACT_ATOMS: atom_id res chain seq x y z
N MET A 1 0.41 53.68 -21.65
CA MET A 1 1.68 53.56 -22.39
C MET A 1 2.06 52.09 -22.39
N THR A 2 2.16 51.52 -23.59
CA THR A 2 2.27 50.09 -23.87
C THR A 2 3.73 49.77 -24.12
N THR A 3 4.28 48.77 -23.43
CA THR A 3 5.54 48.16 -23.86
C THR A 3 5.49 46.65 -23.62
N ARG A 4 5.17 45.93 -24.69
CA ARG A 4 5.39 44.49 -24.86
C ARG A 4 6.87 44.29 -25.22
N ASN A 5 7.55 43.35 -24.58
CA ASN A 5 8.84 42.83 -25.05
C ASN A 5 8.82 41.29 -25.01
N LEU A 6 8.83 40.66 -26.18
CA LEU A 6 9.25 39.27 -26.40
C LEU A 6 10.72 39.26 -26.83
N PRO A 7 11.48 38.21 -26.51
CA PRO A 7 12.54 37.76 -27.39
C PRO A 7 12.40 36.28 -27.79
N ALA A 8 12.34 36.11 -29.11
CA ALA A 8 13.11 35.19 -29.95
C ALA A 8 13.32 33.71 -29.54
N VAL A 9 12.84 32.88 -30.47
CA VAL A 9 13.12 31.47 -30.72
C VAL A 9 14.62 31.18 -30.82
N GLY A 10 15.06 30.08 -30.19
CA GLY A 10 16.34 29.41 -30.46
C GLY A 10 16.12 27.90 -30.53
N ILE A 11 16.15 27.34 -31.74
CA ILE A 11 16.06 25.91 -32.02
C ILE A 11 17.42 25.27 -31.72
N LEU A 12 17.45 24.22 -30.88
CA LEU A 12 18.59 23.32 -30.78
C LEU A 12 18.12 21.88 -31.02
N LEU A 13 18.35 21.42 -32.25
CA LEU A 13 18.24 20.01 -32.64
C LEU A 13 19.50 19.29 -32.13
N VAL A 14 19.32 18.33 -31.23
CA VAL A 14 20.37 17.37 -30.89
C VAL A 14 19.95 16.02 -31.46
N ALA A 15 20.50 15.69 -32.62
CA ALA A 15 20.50 14.34 -33.15
C ALA A 15 21.58 13.54 -32.41
N VAL A 16 21.17 12.51 -31.67
CA VAL A 16 22.08 11.45 -31.20
C VAL A 16 21.74 10.21 -32.02
N ALA A 17 22.68 9.80 -32.87
CA ALA A 17 22.63 8.54 -33.57
C ALA A 17 23.87 7.71 -33.22
N LEU A 18 23.59 6.48 -32.80
CA LEU A 18 24.36 5.24 -32.95
C LEU A 18 25.62 5.03 -32.09
N SER A 19 25.49 4.10 -31.14
CA SER A 19 26.56 3.17 -30.80
C SER A 19 26.01 1.75 -30.77
N ALA A 20 26.68 0.89 -31.53
CA ALA A 20 26.39 -0.51 -31.81
C ALA A 20 26.22 -1.36 -30.54
N GLY A 21 25.13 -2.14 -30.50
CA GLY A 21 24.97 -3.26 -29.58
C GLY A 21 25.24 -4.56 -30.32
N CYS A 22 26.27 -5.29 -29.88
CA CYS A 22 26.58 -6.64 -30.33
C CYS A 22 25.43 -7.59 -29.98
N GLY A 23 24.87 -8.25 -30.99
CA GLY A 23 24.00 -9.40 -30.81
C GLY A 23 24.84 -10.61 -30.39
N SER A 24 24.47 -11.21 -29.26
CA SER A 24 24.85 -12.56 -28.89
C SER A 24 23.57 -13.40 -28.93
N ASP A 25 23.42 -14.17 -30.00
CA ASP A 25 22.49 -15.28 -30.07
C ASP A 25 23.23 -16.52 -29.53
N ASP A 26 22.78 -17.04 -28.39
CA ASP A 26 23.16 -18.39 -27.91
C ASP A 26 21.92 -19.01 -27.25
N ASP A 27 21.53 -20.14 -27.84
CA ASP A 27 20.74 -21.27 -27.36
C ASP A 27 19.41 -21.03 -26.60
N GLY A 28 18.29 -21.60 -27.00
CA GLY A 28 18.15 -22.98 -27.45
C GLY A 28 17.27 -23.74 -26.45
N SER A 29 15.96 -23.53 -26.55
CA SER A 29 14.83 -24.36 -26.08
C SER A 29 14.73 -24.86 -24.60
N PRO A 30 13.49 -24.95 -24.08
CA PRO A 30 13.21 -25.30 -22.69
C PRO A 30 13.16 -26.82 -22.50
N THR A 31 13.65 -27.32 -21.38
CA THR A 31 13.25 -28.64 -20.86
C THR A 31 12.77 -28.49 -19.43
N ALA A 32 11.46 -28.66 -19.29
CA ALA A 32 10.77 -28.86 -18.03
C ALA A 32 11.05 -30.28 -17.51
N THR A 33 11.38 -30.37 -16.22
CA THR A 33 11.17 -31.58 -15.43
C THR A 33 10.80 -31.17 -14.01
N PRO A 34 9.53 -31.30 -13.58
CA PRO A 34 9.22 -31.35 -12.17
C PRO A 34 9.59 -32.76 -11.66
N SER A 35 10.59 -32.82 -10.77
CA SER A 35 10.85 -34.03 -10.01
C SER A 35 9.66 -34.30 -9.09
N VAL A 36 9.00 -35.41 -9.38
CA VAL A 36 7.96 -36.07 -8.62
C VAL A 36 8.46 -36.47 -7.23
N SER A 37 7.58 -36.34 -6.24
CA SER A 37 7.57 -37.18 -5.04
C SER A 37 6.13 -37.68 -4.88
N SER A 38 5.89 -38.90 -5.36
CA SER A 38 4.75 -39.75 -4.99
C SER A 38 5.19 -40.56 -3.76
N GLU A 39 4.38 -40.72 -2.71
CA GLU A 39 3.46 -41.85 -2.45
C GLU A 39 3.00 -41.68 -0.97
N ALA A 40 1.84 -42.09 -0.46
CA ALA A 40 0.59 -42.63 -0.99
C ALA A 40 -0.50 -42.56 0.11
N ALA A 41 -1.73 -42.35 -0.36
CA ALA A 41 -3.08 -42.77 0.06
C ALA A 41 -3.49 -43.08 1.53
N PRO A 42 -4.78 -42.79 1.87
CA PRO A 42 -5.45 -43.10 3.15
C PRO A 42 -6.02 -44.53 3.17
N THR A 43 -6.43 -45.04 4.34
CA THR A 43 -7.63 -45.90 4.64
C THR A 43 -7.47 -46.64 5.98
N GLY A 44 -8.49 -46.65 6.84
CA GLY A 44 -8.78 -47.83 7.70
C GLY A 44 -9.12 -47.58 9.18
N LEU A 45 -10.42 -47.64 9.53
CA LEU A 45 -10.95 -48.24 10.78
C LEU A 45 -11.40 -49.68 10.42
N PRO A 46 -11.50 -50.71 11.32
CA PRO A 46 -12.24 -50.64 12.60
C PRO A 46 -11.85 -51.61 13.79
N THR A 47 -12.56 -51.42 14.94
CA THR A 47 -13.08 -52.43 15.95
C THR A 47 -12.16 -53.04 17.06
N PRO A 48 -12.71 -53.64 18.16
CA PRO A 48 -13.36 -53.06 19.37
C PRO A 48 -12.82 -53.68 20.72
N GLN A 49 -13.54 -53.51 21.86
CA GLN A 49 -13.40 -54.14 23.21
C GLN A 49 -12.51 -53.41 24.25
N ALA A 50 -12.87 -53.26 25.53
CA ALA A 50 -14.07 -53.54 26.32
C ALA A 50 -14.03 -52.68 27.60
N ALA A 51 -15.18 -52.22 28.11
CA ALA A 51 -15.35 -51.84 29.52
C ALA A 51 -15.66 -53.11 30.33
N PRO A 52 -15.33 -53.19 31.63
CA PRO A 52 -16.32 -52.79 32.64
C PRO A 52 -15.74 -52.26 33.97
N GLY A 53 -16.59 -51.58 34.77
CA GLY A 53 -16.34 -51.38 36.21
C GLY A 53 -16.94 -50.10 36.75
N ALA A 54 -18.17 -50.20 37.26
CA ALA A 54 -18.86 -49.16 38.00
C ALA A 54 -18.35 -49.04 39.46
N ASP A 55 -18.87 -48.01 40.13
CA ASP A 55 -18.93 -47.77 41.58
C ASP A 55 -17.86 -46.87 42.20
N GLY A 56 -18.33 -45.75 42.75
CA GLY A 56 -17.58 -44.98 43.74
C GLY A 56 -17.90 -43.48 43.75
N ALA A 57 -18.95 -43.12 44.48
CA ALA A 57 -19.34 -41.77 44.87
C ALA A 57 -18.19 -40.77 45.14
N THR A 58 -18.33 -39.53 44.67
CA THR A 58 -18.64 -38.30 45.47
C THR A 58 -18.26 -37.07 44.62
N PRO A 59 -19.14 -36.07 44.40
CA PRO A 59 -18.74 -34.83 43.74
C PRO A 59 -17.98 -33.93 44.73
N PRO A 60 -16.72 -33.52 44.48
CA PRO A 60 -16.17 -32.40 45.23
C PRO A 60 -16.84 -31.12 44.75
N SER A 61 -17.80 -30.69 45.58
CA SER A 61 -18.04 -29.33 46.05
C SER A 61 -17.53 -28.18 45.17
N ALA A 62 -18.47 -27.34 44.77
CA ALA A 62 -18.24 -26.00 44.24
C ALA A 62 -17.25 -25.20 45.11
N ALA A 63 -16.09 -24.88 44.54
CA ALA A 63 -15.21 -23.73 44.84
C ALA A 63 -14.07 -23.82 43.81
N ALA A 64 -13.73 -22.85 42.98
CA ALA A 64 -13.96 -21.43 43.05
C ALA A 64 -14.33 -20.93 41.64
N GLN A 65 -15.38 -20.11 41.56
CA GLN A 65 -15.50 -19.18 40.46
C GLN A 65 -14.34 -18.19 40.61
N GLY A 66 -13.19 -18.52 40.01
CA GLY A 66 -12.14 -17.56 39.78
C GLY A 66 -12.79 -16.38 39.09
N THR A 67 -12.77 -15.23 39.75
CA THR A 67 -13.28 -13.97 39.22
C THR A 67 -12.56 -13.74 37.90
N THR A 68 -13.19 -14.11 36.78
CA THR A 68 -12.72 -13.75 35.46
C THR A 68 -12.83 -12.25 35.41
N GLN A 69 -11.70 -11.58 35.67
CA GLN A 69 -11.62 -10.14 35.62
C GLN A 69 -12.08 -9.72 34.24
N ARG A 70 -13.25 -9.09 34.18
CA ARG A 70 -13.85 -8.61 32.93
C ARG A 70 -12.84 -7.67 32.31
N ARG A 71 -12.18 -8.12 31.23
CA ARG A 71 -11.35 -7.26 30.39
C ARG A 71 -12.16 -5.99 30.10
N PRO A 72 -11.58 -4.78 30.24
CA PRO A 72 -12.26 -3.55 29.87
C PRO A 72 -12.96 -3.74 28.53
N ALA A 73 -14.24 -3.35 28.46
CA ALA A 73 -15.15 -3.72 27.37
C ALA A 73 -14.75 -3.13 25.99
N SER A 74 -13.70 -2.30 25.93
CA SER A 74 -13.16 -1.79 24.68
C SER A 74 -11.67 -1.48 24.86
N PRO A 75 -10.80 -1.87 23.90
CA PRO A 75 -9.45 -1.34 23.84
C PRO A 75 -9.49 0.19 23.72
N PRO A 76 -8.45 0.90 24.19
CA PRO A 76 -8.38 2.35 24.04
C PRO A 76 -8.49 2.74 22.55
N PRO A 77 -9.10 3.89 22.23
CA PRO A 77 -9.25 4.32 20.85
C PRO A 77 -7.87 4.43 20.20
N VAL A 78 -7.72 3.84 19.00
CA VAL A 78 -6.43 3.86 18.31
C VAL A 78 -6.19 5.24 17.74
N VAL A 79 -5.12 5.87 18.22
CA VAL A 79 -4.69 7.19 17.75
C VAL A 79 -3.71 6.99 16.59
N LEU A 80 -4.04 7.53 15.43
CA LEU A 80 -3.14 7.54 14.29
C LEU A 80 -1.90 8.39 14.58
N PRO A 81 -0.70 7.92 14.17
CA PRO A 81 0.50 8.73 14.19
C PRO A 81 0.29 10.06 13.45
N LYS A 82 0.85 11.16 13.98
CA LYS A 82 0.76 12.47 13.32
C LYS A 82 1.70 12.53 12.11
N ARG A 83 1.28 13.28 11.08
CA ARG A 83 2.11 13.63 9.94
C ARG A 83 3.37 14.39 10.39
N PRO A 84 4.53 14.17 9.79
CA PRO A 84 5.72 14.99 10.05
C PRO A 84 5.48 16.43 9.60
N ALA A 85 5.93 17.40 10.39
CA ALA A 85 5.70 18.83 10.11
C ALA A 85 6.35 19.31 8.80
N SER A 86 7.37 18.60 8.34
CA SER A 86 8.10 18.85 7.09
C SER A 86 7.49 18.19 5.86
N ALA A 87 6.37 17.45 6.00
CA ALA A 87 5.67 16.88 4.86
C ALA A 87 4.39 17.67 4.56
N PRO A 88 4.07 17.90 3.28
CA PRO A 88 2.81 18.53 2.90
C PRO A 88 1.64 17.61 3.26
N GLY A 89 0.53 18.21 3.65
CA GLY A 89 -0.68 17.45 4.00
C GLY A 89 -1.38 16.84 2.79
N ALA A 90 -2.14 15.77 2.99
CA ALA A 90 -2.83 15.08 1.89
C ALA A 90 -3.76 16.05 1.13
N LYS A 91 -4.52 16.87 1.87
CA LYS A 91 -5.37 17.92 1.29
C LYS A 91 -4.55 18.99 0.55
N GLN A 92 -3.41 19.39 1.10
CA GLN A 92 -2.53 20.38 0.47
C GLN A 92 -1.98 19.88 -0.87
N VAL A 93 -1.61 18.60 -0.96
CA VAL A 93 -1.15 17.97 -2.19
C VAL A 93 -2.27 17.96 -3.25
N VAL A 94 -3.49 17.55 -2.88
CA VAL A 94 -4.65 17.59 -3.79
C VAL A 94 -4.97 19.02 -4.25
N ASP A 95 -4.89 19.99 -3.33
CA ASP A 95 -5.12 21.39 -3.64
C ASP A 95 -4.03 21.93 -4.59
N ALA A 96 -2.78 21.49 -4.45
CA ALA A 96 -1.69 21.81 -5.37
C ALA A 96 -1.90 21.20 -6.77
N PHE A 97 -2.39 19.97 -6.87
CA PHE A 97 -2.76 19.36 -8.16
C PHE A 97 -3.82 20.19 -8.87
N ARG A 98 -4.85 20.64 -8.14
CA ARG A 98 -5.90 21.51 -8.67
C ARG A 98 -5.32 22.85 -9.14
N ALA A 99 -4.45 23.47 -8.34
CA ALA A 99 -3.80 24.72 -8.70
C ALA A 99 -2.90 24.60 -9.95
N ALA A 100 -2.30 23.42 -10.16
CA ALA A 100 -1.51 23.10 -11.35
C ALA A 100 -2.36 22.71 -12.59
N GLY A 101 -3.69 22.79 -12.50
CA GLY A 101 -4.60 22.46 -13.60
C GLY A 101 -4.77 20.95 -13.85
N LEU A 102 -4.39 20.10 -12.89
CA LEU A 102 -4.58 18.66 -12.98
C LEU A 102 -5.99 18.26 -12.54
N LYS A 103 -6.44 17.08 -12.98
CA LYS A 103 -7.78 16.58 -12.68
C LYS A 103 -7.78 15.97 -11.27
N VAL A 104 -8.66 16.49 -10.41
CA VAL A 104 -8.87 15.95 -9.05
C VAL A 104 -10.37 15.67 -8.82
N PRO A 105 -10.96 14.72 -9.57
CA PRO A 105 -12.37 14.39 -9.45
C PRO A 105 -12.69 13.75 -8.09
N ARG A 106 -13.83 14.16 -7.50
CA ARG A 106 -14.42 13.59 -6.28
C ARG A 106 -13.42 13.42 -5.12
N PRO A 107 -12.70 14.49 -4.70
CA PRO A 107 -11.75 14.37 -3.60
C PRO A 107 -12.48 14.06 -2.30
N LYS A 108 -12.06 13.00 -1.61
CA LYS A 108 -12.63 12.56 -0.33
C LYS A 108 -11.52 12.29 0.67
N ASP A 109 -11.67 12.84 1.87
CA ASP A 109 -10.84 12.49 3.01
C ASP A 109 -11.26 11.09 3.50
N ARG A 110 -10.27 10.20 3.52
CA ARG A 110 -10.38 8.81 3.93
C ARG A 110 -9.33 8.49 5.00
N SER A 111 -8.85 9.48 5.74
CA SER A 111 -7.82 9.29 6.78
C SER A 111 -8.26 8.34 7.89
N VAL A 112 -9.57 8.17 8.11
CA VAL A 112 -10.13 7.14 9.00
C VAL A 112 -9.75 5.72 8.58
N ASP A 113 -9.51 5.50 7.29
CA ASP A 113 -9.11 4.21 6.74
C ASP A 113 -7.62 3.93 6.94
N CYS A 114 -6.83 4.88 7.44
CA CYS A 114 -5.43 4.63 7.76
C CYS A 114 -5.23 3.83 9.06
N GLY A 115 -6.22 3.89 9.97
CA GLY A 115 -6.17 3.23 11.27
C GLY A 115 -6.36 1.71 11.15
N PRO A 116 -6.18 0.97 12.25
CA PRO A 116 -6.41 -0.48 12.27
C PRO A 116 -7.86 -0.86 12.01
N ASP A 117 -8.80 0.07 12.18
CA ASP A 117 -10.21 -0.11 11.86
C ASP A 117 -10.53 0.08 10.36
N GLY A 118 -9.51 0.44 9.56
CA GLY A 118 -9.58 0.70 8.13
C GLY A 118 -8.79 -0.28 7.28
N LEU A 119 -7.99 0.25 6.35
CA LEU A 119 -7.03 -0.52 5.55
C LEU A 119 -5.77 -0.90 6.34
N GLY A 120 -5.58 -0.35 7.55
CA GLY A 120 -4.44 -0.70 8.41
C GLY A 120 -3.08 -0.32 7.82
N LEU A 121 -3.05 0.61 6.87
CA LEU A 121 -1.82 0.97 6.14
C LEU A 121 -0.85 1.81 6.97
N GLY A 122 -1.28 2.31 8.14
CA GLY A 122 -0.41 3.10 9.02
C GLY A 122 -0.12 4.51 8.51
N CYS A 123 -0.89 5.01 7.55
CA CYS A 123 -0.81 6.41 7.13
C CYS A 123 -1.33 7.37 8.24
N SER A 124 -0.86 8.61 8.22
CA SER A 124 -1.40 9.69 9.04
C SER A 124 -2.60 10.36 8.37
N GLU A 125 -2.56 10.50 7.04
CA GLU A 125 -3.60 11.17 6.26
C GLU A 125 -3.80 10.45 4.93
N LEU A 126 -5.04 10.47 4.44
CA LEU A 126 -5.42 9.87 3.17
C LEU A 126 -6.47 10.71 2.47
N MET A 127 -6.15 11.12 1.24
CA MET A 127 -7.09 11.75 0.32
C MET A 127 -7.24 10.89 -0.94
N ALA A 128 -8.44 10.35 -1.16
CA ALA A 128 -8.77 9.59 -2.35
C ALA A 128 -9.43 10.48 -3.40
N THR A 129 -9.03 10.31 -4.65
CA THR A 129 -9.67 10.91 -5.84
C THR A 129 -9.76 9.85 -6.93
N ASP A 130 -10.54 10.07 -7.99
CA ASP A 130 -10.58 9.09 -9.09
C ASP A 130 -9.31 9.11 -9.95
N ALA A 131 -8.46 10.13 -9.78
CA ALA A 131 -7.26 10.33 -10.57
C ALA A 131 -5.98 9.91 -9.83
N VAL A 132 -5.98 9.97 -8.51
CA VAL A 132 -4.82 9.62 -7.67
C VAL A 132 -5.29 9.51 -6.22
N THR A 133 -4.72 8.57 -5.49
CA THR A 133 -4.89 8.49 -4.04
C THR A 133 -3.61 8.98 -3.38
N VAL A 134 -3.73 9.97 -2.50
CA VAL A 134 -2.61 10.59 -1.79
C VAL A 134 -2.58 10.04 -0.37
N TYR A 135 -1.52 9.31 -0.05
CA TYR A 135 -1.21 8.84 1.29
C TYR A 135 -0.12 9.72 1.88
N VAL A 136 -0.26 10.07 3.15
CA VAL A 136 0.82 10.70 3.91
C VAL A 136 1.09 9.86 5.14
N PHE A 137 2.33 9.43 5.30
CA PHE A 137 2.79 8.56 6.37
C PHE A 137 3.41 9.37 7.52
N PRO A 138 3.54 8.77 8.71
CA PRO A 138 4.24 9.40 9.83
C PRO A 138 5.74 9.62 9.59
N ASP A 139 6.34 8.85 8.69
CA ASP A 139 7.76 8.90 8.39
C ASP A 139 8.06 8.36 6.98
N GLU A 140 9.28 8.59 6.51
CA GLU A 140 9.71 8.20 5.16
C GLU A 140 9.93 6.69 5.01
N THR A 141 10.27 5.97 6.08
CA THR A 141 10.46 4.52 6.05
C THR A 141 9.13 3.82 5.78
N SER A 142 8.09 4.16 6.55
CA SER A 142 6.73 3.69 6.34
C SER A 142 6.22 4.00 4.93
N ALA A 143 6.50 5.20 4.43
CA ALA A 143 6.18 5.58 3.05
C ALA A 143 6.96 4.75 2.01
N SER A 144 8.23 4.40 2.29
CA SER A 144 9.07 3.59 1.40
C SER A 144 8.53 2.19 1.26
N ASP A 145 8.30 1.51 2.38
CA ASP A 145 7.87 0.12 2.43
C ASP A 145 6.55 -0.08 1.66
N ILE A 146 5.61 0.85 1.83
CA ILE A 146 4.34 0.81 1.12
C ILE A 146 4.49 1.15 -0.36
N ALA A 147 5.31 2.16 -0.70
CA ALA A 147 5.54 2.49 -2.11
C ALA A 147 6.18 1.32 -2.88
N GLU A 148 7.14 0.64 -2.26
CA GLU A 148 7.81 -0.55 -2.82
C GLU A 148 6.83 -1.70 -3.02
N THR A 149 5.94 -1.94 -2.03
CA THR A 149 4.87 -2.95 -2.11
C THR A 149 3.95 -2.71 -3.31
N TRP A 150 3.68 -1.45 -3.66
CA TRP A 150 2.79 -1.10 -4.77
C TRP A 150 3.48 -0.95 -6.13
N GLY A 151 4.80 -1.08 -6.21
CA GLY A 151 5.66 -1.11 -7.41
C GLY A 151 5.09 -0.59 -8.74
N GLY A 152 5.69 0.45 -9.33
CA GLY A 152 5.35 0.95 -10.68
C GLY A 152 3.95 1.58 -10.83
N GLN A 153 3.07 1.40 -9.86
CA GLN A 153 1.75 2.02 -9.74
C GLN A 153 1.72 3.07 -8.63
N SER A 154 2.86 3.34 -7.99
CA SER A 154 3.03 4.33 -6.94
C SER A 154 4.21 5.26 -7.24
N TYR A 155 4.20 6.44 -6.63
CA TYR A 155 5.31 7.38 -6.63
C TYR A 155 5.48 7.98 -5.24
N ARG A 156 6.70 7.98 -4.70
CA ARG A 156 7.00 8.51 -3.37
C ARG A 156 7.84 9.77 -3.44
N ARG A 157 7.55 10.71 -2.53
CA ARG A 157 8.45 11.78 -2.15
C ARG A 157 8.38 12.03 -0.64
N GLY A 158 9.48 11.76 0.05
CA GLY A 158 9.53 11.80 1.52
C GLY A 158 8.43 10.92 2.12
N ALA A 159 7.64 11.49 3.05
CA ALA A 159 6.53 10.80 3.70
C ALA A 159 5.23 10.75 2.86
N VAL A 160 5.20 11.28 1.64
CA VAL A 160 4.01 11.31 0.79
C VAL A 160 4.13 10.26 -0.32
N VAL A 161 3.09 9.47 -0.50
CA VAL A 161 2.97 8.46 -1.57
C VAL A 161 1.72 8.76 -2.42
N LEU A 162 1.92 8.86 -3.72
CA LEU A 162 0.86 8.84 -4.72
C LEU A 162 0.64 7.40 -5.15
N ASN A 163 -0.61 6.94 -5.15
CA ASN A 163 -0.98 5.62 -5.63
C ASN A 163 -1.99 5.75 -6.77
N TYR A 164 -1.78 4.97 -7.82
CA TYR A 164 -2.59 4.95 -9.03
C TYR A 164 -3.30 3.61 -9.28
N LEU A 165 -3.24 2.65 -8.34
CA LEU A 165 -3.87 1.33 -8.48
C LEU A 165 -5.39 1.41 -8.70
N GLU A 166 -6.08 2.23 -7.92
CA GLU A 166 -7.53 2.45 -8.03
C GLU A 166 -7.89 3.66 -8.92
N ALA A 167 -6.86 4.35 -9.43
CA ALA A 167 -7.05 5.55 -10.21
C ALA A 167 -7.29 5.26 -11.69
N LYS A 168 -8.07 6.13 -12.33
CA LYS A 168 -8.34 6.09 -13.78
C LYS A 168 -7.32 6.90 -14.60
N THR A 169 -6.26 7.40 -13.96
CA THR A 169 -5.25 8.24 -14.62
C THR A 169 -4.36 7.40 -15.55
N PRO A 170 -4.29 7.72 -16.85
CA PRO A 170 -3.39 7.05 -17.79
C PRO A 170 -1.93 7.18 -17.35
N ALA A 171 -1.11 6.17 -17.64
CA ALA A 171 0.31 6.17 -17.27
C ALA A 171 1.08 7.41 -17.80
N ALA A 172 0.73 7.89 -18.99
CA ALA A 172 1.33 9.09 -19.59
C ALA A 172 1.05 10.39 -18.81
N ASP A 173 -0.03 10.44 -18.04
CA ASP A 173 -0.40 11.63 -17.25
C ASP A 173 0.18 11.61 -15.83
N ARG A 174 0.58 10.45 -15.30
CA ARG A 174 1.12 10.30 -13.93
C ARG A 174 2.33 11.20 -13.66
N PRO A 175 3.33 11.33 -14.56
CA PRO A 175 4.48 12.20 -14.32
C PRO A 175 4.11 13.66 -14.05
N ARG A 176 2.94 14.13 -14.50
CA ARG A 176 2.48 15.49 -14.23
C ARG A 176 2.08 15.68 -12.76
N TYR A 177 1.45 14.69 -12.15
CA TYR A 177 1.12 14.70 -10.70
C TYR A 177 2.40 14.58 -9.87
N GLU A 178 3.30 13.67 -10.25
CA GLU A 178 4.59 13.47 -9.58
C GLU A 178 5.44 14.74 -9.59
N LYS A 179 5.47 15.44 -10.73
CA LYS A 179 6.15 16.73 -10.85
C LYS A 179 5.59 17.79 -9.89
N VAL A 180 4.27 17.85 -9.72
CA VAL A 180 3.66 18.79 -8.75
C VAL A 180 4.04 18.41 -7.33
N LEU A 181 3.98 17.11 -6.99
CA LEU A 181 4.44 16.66 -5.67
C LEU A 181 5.90 17.03 -5.43
N ASN A 182 6.77 16.93 -6.43
CA ASN A 182 8.18 17.33 -6.36
C ASN A 182 8.42 18.82 -6.10
N GLY A 183 7.44 19.67 -6.43
CA GLY A 183 7.50 21.11 -6.19
C GLY A 183 7.06 21.54 -4.79
N LEU A 184 6.44 20.66 -4.01
CA LEU A 184 5.98 20.99 -2.66
C LEU A 184 7.15 21.01 -1.67
N ARG A 185 6.97 21.61 -0.50
CA ARG A 185 7.90 21.48 0.63
C ARG A 185 7.10 21.16 1.87
#